data_AF-A0A4S2TA07-F1
#
_entry.id   AF-A0A4S2TA07-F1
#
_cell.length_a   1.000
_cell.length_b   1.000
_cell.length_c   1.000
_cell.angle_alpha   90.00
_cell.angle_beta   90.00
_cell.angle_gamma   90.00
#
_symmetry.space_group_name_H-M   'P 1'
#
loop_
_entity.id
_entity.type
_entity.pdbx_description
1 polymer ?
#
loop_
_entity_poly.entity_id
_entity_poly.type
_entity_poly.pdbx_seq_one_letter_code
_entity_poly.pdbx_strand_id
1 'polypeptide(L)'
;MAEVLHRLLPDTQDTGVTSDTAVALPARRDPAGLRAVLAARAVACDVGTADQLEAELDGDPRRTTGQGGDELVAQLRALASDTNPEVRDEARLRLPRLR
;
A
#
# COMPACT_ATOMS: atom_id res chain seq x y z
N MET A 1 10.32 2.02 15.88
CA MET A 1 10.78 1.61 14.53
C MET A 1 9.97 2.20 13.38
N ALA A 2 9.07 3.18 13.62
CA ALA A 2 8.33 3.89 12.55
C ALA A 2 9.11 5.07 11.94
N GLU A 3 10.21 5.47 12.57
CA GLU A 3 10.96 6.68 12.20
C GLU A 3 11.76 6.53 10.90
N VAL A 4 12.21 5.31 10.59
CA VAL A 4 12.87 4.99 9.30
C VAL A 4 11.87 5.03 8.15
N LEU A 5 10.66 4.54 8.35
CA LEU A 5 9.59 4.60 7.34
C LEU A 5 9.20 6.05 7.03
N HIS A 6 9.18 6.92 8.05
CA HIS A 6 8.88 8.33 7.87
C HIS A 6 9.98 9.11 7.13
N ARG A 7 11.22 8.59 7.12
CA ARG A 7 12.36 9.21 6.43
C ARG A 7 12.57 8.71 5.00
N LEU A 8 12.05 7.54 4.64
CA LEU A 8 12.12 7.02 3.26
C LEU A 8 11.01 7.54 2.33
N LEU A 9 9.93 8.09 2.88
CA LEU A 9 8.75 8.50 2.11
C LEU A 9 8.66 10.00 1.70
N PRO A 10 9.47 10.97 2.17
CA PRO A 10 9.15 12.37 1.92
C PRO A 10 9.83 13.00 0.70
N ASP A 11 10.60 12.26 -0.11
CA ASP A 11 11.14 12.86 -1.34
C ASP A 11 10.28 12.49 -2.54
N THR A 12 9.26 13.32 -2.80
CA THR A 12 8.40 13.27 -3.98
C THR A 12 9.15 13.42 -5.30
N GLN A 13 10.48 13.61 -5.28
CA GLN A 13 11.36 13.64 -6.45
C GLN A 13 12.35 12.46 -6.50
N ASP A 14 12.44 11.61 -5.46
CA ASP A 14 13.35 10.47 -5.41
C ASP A 14 12.63 9.17 -5.78
N THR A 15 12.55 8.92 -7.09
CA THR A 15 11.88 7.76 -7.70
C THR A 15 12.56 6.41 -7.41
N GLY A 16 13.76 6.41 -6.81
CA GLY A 16 14.50 5.18 -6.49
C GLY A 16 14.10 4.54 -5.15
N VAL A 17 13.76 5.36 -4.15
CA VAL A 17 13.50 4.90 -2.77
C VAL A 17 12.10 4.31 -2.60
N THR A 18 11.17 4.69 -3.47
CA THR A 18 9.80 4.15 -3.56
C THR A 18 9.79 2.66 -3.94
N SER A 19 10.77 2.20 -4.72
CA SER A 19 10.85 0.82 -5.23
C SER A 19 11.30 -0.18 -4.14
N ASP A 20 12.39 0.08 -3.42
CA ASP A 20 12.87 -0.83 -2.36
C ASP A 20 11.91 -0.91 -1.16
N THR A 21 11.18 0.18 -0.90
CA THR A 21 10.14 0.21 0.13
C THR A 21 8.88 -0.52 -0.31
N ALA A 22 8.47 -0.40 -1.58
CA ALA A 22 7.32 -1.12 -2.11
C ALA A 22 7.55 -2.64 -2.15
N VAL A 23 8.77 -3.10 -2.46
CA VAL A 23 9.15 -4.53 -2.45
C VAL A 23 9.21 -5.11 -1.04
N ALA A 24 9.59 -4.32 -0.03
CA ALA A 24 9.74 -4.81 1.35
C ALA A 24 8.41 -4.97 2.13
N LEU A 25 7.30 -4.45 1.61
CA LEU A 25 6.02 -4.33 2.34
C LEU A 25 5.05 -5.52 2.18
N PRO A 26 4.90 -6.15 0.98
CA PRO A 26 4.15 -7.41 0.82
C PRO A 26 4.70 -8.53 1.71
N ALA A 27 6.01 -8.53 1.97
CA ALA A 27 6.68 -9.54 2.79
C ALA A 27 6.34 -9.48 4.30
N ARG A 28 5.82 -8.35 4.82
CA ARG A 28 5.72 -8.12 6.28
C ARG A 28 4.34 -8.27 6.89
N ARG A 29 3.28 -8.44 6.08
CA ARG A 29 1.87 -8.54 6.57
C ARG A 29 1.45 -7.40 7.52
N ASP A 30 2.15 -6.28 7.50
CA ASP A 30 2.04 -5.21 8.49
C ASP A 30 0.97 -4.18 8.07
N PRO A 31 -0.08 -3.95 8.88
CA PRO A 31 -1.08 -2.91 8.62
C PRO A 31 -0.48 -1.51 8.46
N ALA A 32 0.58 -1.18 9.18
CA ALA A 32 1.25 0.12 9.04
C ALA A 32 1.97 0.24 7.69
N GLY A 33 2.50 -0.87 7.22
CA GLY A 33 3.09 -1.02 5.90
C GLY A 33 2.08 -0.80 4.78
N LEU A 34 0.94 -1.50 4.84
CA LEU A 34 -0.13 -1.35 3.87
C LEU A 34 -0.64 0.10 3.82
N ARG A 35 -0.84 0.73 4.99
CA ARG A 35 -1.21 2.14 5.08
C ARG A 35 -0.23 3.07 4.34
N ALA A 36 1.07 2.83 4.50
CA ALA A 36 2.10 3.62 3.83
C ALA A 36 2.06 3.47 2.31
N VAL A 37 1.85 2.25 1.79
CA VAL A 37 1.72 2.02 0.34
C VAL A 37 0.47 2.70 -0.22
N LEU A 38 -0.67 2.62 0.47
CA LEU A 38 -1.89 3.30 0.03
C LEU A 38 -1.72 4.82 0.01
N ALA A 39 -1.06 5.38 1.02
CA ALA A 39 -0.72 6.81 1.04
C ALA A 39 0.19 7.17 -0.13
N ALA A 40 1.26 6.40 -0.37
CA ALA A 40 2.17 6.62 -1.49
C ALA A 40 1.46 6.54 -2.85
N ARG A 41 0.57 5.55 -3.04
CA ARG A 41 -0.20 5.38 -4.28
C ARG A 41 -1.16 6.52 -4.54
N ALA A 42 -1.75 7.08 -3.48
CA ALA A 42 -2.68 8.19 -3.59
C ALA A 42 -2.00 9.52 -3.95
N VAL A 43 -0.75 9.72 -3.55
CA VAL A 43 0.03 10.95 -3.84
C VAL A 43 0.96 10.82 -5.04
N ALA A 44 1.13 9.61 -5.60
CA ALA A 44 1.99 9.38 -6.76
C ALA A 44 1.43 10.10 -8.01
N CYS A 45 2.08 11.19 -8.40
CA CYS A 45 1.75 11.94 -9.61
C CYS A 45 2.44 11.39 -10.87
N ASP A 46 3.58 10.70 -10.69
CA ASP A 46 4.30 10.04 -11.78
C ASP A 46 3.62 8.73 -12.15
N VAL A 47 3.32 8.55 -13.44
CA VAL A 47 2.61 7.39 -13.97
C VAL A 47 3.40 6.10 -13.70
N GLY A 48 4.72 6.11 -13.89
CA GLY A 48 5.56 4.93 -13.67
C GLY A 48 5.53 4.48 -12.21
N THR A 49 5.60 5.43 -11.28
CA THR A 49 5.53 5.18 -9.84
C THR A 49 4.15 4.68 -9.43
N ALA A 50 3.08 5.29 -9.94
CA ALA A 50 1.70 4.87 -9.67
C ALA A 50 1.43 3.44 -10.17
N ASP A 51 1.89 3.12 -11.39
CA ASP A 51 1.76 1.79 -11.99
C ASP A 51 2.57 0.74 -11.22
N GLN A 52 3.81 1.05 -10.82
CA GLN A 52 4.62 0.13 -10.02
C GLN A 52 3.96 -0.17 -8.67
N LEU A 53 3.48 0.86 -7.96
CA LEU A 53 2.80 0.67 -6.67
C LEU A 53 1.49 -0.13 -6.82
N GLU A 54 0.78 0.06 -7.93
CA GLU A 54 -0.41 -0.74 -8.24
C GLU A 54 -0.05 -2.20 -8.53
N ALA A 55 1.01 -2.45 -9.30
CA ALA A 55 1.51 -3.79 -9.59
C ALA A 55 1.96 -4.53 -8.33
N GLU A 56 2.64 -3.88 -7.38
CA GLU A 56 3.04 -4.49 -6.11
C GLU A 56 1.82 -4.84 -5.23
N LEU A 57 0.82 -3.96 -5.19
CA LEU A 57 -0.42 -4.21 -4.44
C LEU A 57 -1.30 -5.31 -5.07
N ASP A 58 -1.25 -5.46 -6.39
CA ASP A 58 -1.95 -6.50 -7.13
C ASP A 58 -1.18 -7.82 -7.17
N GLY A 59 0.15 -7.77 -7.07
CA GLY A 59 1.06 -8.91 -6.95
C GLY A 59 1.14 -9.53 -5.56
N ASP A 60 0.44 -8.98 -4.56
CA ASP A 60 0.46 -9.50 -3.19
C ASP A 60 -0.01 -10.97 -3.16
N PRO A 61 0.86 -11.93 -2.79
CA PRO A 61 0.53 -13.36 -2.80
C PRO A 61 -0.61 -13.71 -1.85
N ARG A 62 -0.92 -12.85 -0.87
CA ARG A 62 -2.09 -13.04 0.00
C ARG A 62 -3.38 -13.08 -0.80
N ARG A 63 -3.48 -12.33 -1.91
CA ARG A 63 -4.69 -12.27 -2.76
C ARG A 63 -5.08 -13.61 -3.37
N THR A 64 -4.11 -14.49 -3.62
CA THR A 64 -4.33 -15.80 -4.24
C THR A 64 -4.52 -16.91 -3.20
N THR A 65 -4.29 -16.62 -1.92
CA THR A 65 -4.48 -17.57 -0.82
C THR A 65 -5.79 -17.27 -0.09
N GLY A 66 -6.58 -18.28 0.25
CA GLY A 66 -7.86 -18.06 0.95
C GLY A 66 -7.68 -17.28 2.26
N GLN A 67 -6.80 -17.78 3.14
CA GLN A 67 -6.58 -17.14 4.44
C GLN A 67 -5.81 -15.81 4.35
N GLY A 68 -4.87 -15.66 3.41
CA GLY A 68 -4.20 -14.37 3.21
C GLY A 68 -5.15 -13.32 2.60
N GLY A 69 -6.08 -13.74 1.74
CA GLY A 69 -7.07 -12.87 1.13
C GLY A 69 -8.02 -12.31 2.17
N ASP A 70 -8.52 -13.14 3.08
CA ASP A 70 -9.39 -12.71 4.18
C ASP A 70 -8.69 -11.70 5.11
N GLU A 71 -7.42 -11.93 5.44
CA GLU A 71 -6.63 -11.00 6.24
C GLU A 71 -6.39 -9.67 5.51
N LEU A 72 -6.07 -9.72 4.22
CA LEU A 72 -5.88 -8.51 3.41
C LEU A 72 -7.19 -7.72 3.31
N VAL A 73 -8.32 -8.40 3.13
CA VAL A 73 -9.65 -7.78 3.13
C VAL A 73 -9.95 -7.15 4.50
N ALA A 74 -9.61 -7.82 5.60
CA ALA A 74 -9.78 -7.26 6.94
C ALA A 74 -8.93 -6.00 7.15
N GLN A 75 -7.66 -6.01 6.71
CA GLN A 75 -6.76 -4.85 6.79
C GLN A 75 -7.29 -3.68 5.95
N LEU A 76 -7.73 -3.92 4.72
CA LEU A 76 -8.29 -2.86 3.86
C LEU A 76 -9.62 -2.31 4.39
N ARG A 77 -10.45 -3.15 5.03
CA ARG A 77 -11.66 -2.66 5.72
C ARG A 77 -11.34 -1.73 6.89
N ALA A 78 -10.29 -2.04 7.66
CA ALA A 78 -9.84 -1.15 8.73
C ALA A 78 -9.35 0.19 8.15
N LEU A 79 -8.57 0.14 7.07
CA LEU A 79 -8.04 1.34 6.39
C LEU A 79 -9.12 2.14 5.64
N ALA A 80 -10.23 1.53 5.25
CA ALA A 80 -11.40 2.23 4.70
C ALA A 80 -12.12 3.14 5.72
N SER A 81 -11.66 3.16 6.98
CA SER A 81 -12.05 4.10 8.03
C SER A 81 -10.85 4.91 8.57
N ASP A 82 -9.73 4.95 7.85
CA ASP A 82 -8.53 5.68 8.28
C ASP A 82 -8.80 7.19 8.40
N THR A 83 -8.06 7.85 9.29
CA THR A 83 -8.11 9.30 9.48
C THR A 83 -7.56 10.05 8.27
N ASN A 84 -6.62 9.45 7.54
CA ASN A 84 -6.11 10.01 6.30
C ASN A 84 -7.11 9.74 5.16
N PRO A 85 -7.69 10.79 4.52
CA PRO A 85 -8.65 10.63 3.43
C PRO A 85 -8.07 9.89 2.22
N GLU A 86 -6.81 10.11 1.88
CA GLU A 86 -6.14 9.48 0.73
C GLU A 86 -6.02 7.97 0.90
N VAL A 87 -5.55 7.53 2.08
CA VAL A 87 -5.49 6.11 2.45
C VAL A 87 -6.87 5.48 2.42
N ARG A 88 -7.85 6.19 2.98
CA ARG A 88 -9.22 5.71 3.08
C ARG A 88 -9.85 5.50 1.71
N ASP A 89 -9.65 6.43 0.80
CA ASP A 89 -10.24 6.39 -0.53
C ASP A 89 -9.56 5.31 -1.40
N GLU A 90 -8.24 5.18 -1.32
CA GLU A 90 -7.48 4.12 -2.00
C GLU A 90 -7.88 2.72 -1.46
N ALA A 91 -8.05 2.58 -0.14
CA ALA A 91 -8.51 1.32 0.46
C ALA A 91 -9.92 0.93 -0.05
N ARG A 92 -10.83 1.91 -0.14
CA ARG A 92 -12.20 1.70 -0.65
C ARG A 92 -12.22 1.34 -2.13
N LEU A 93 -11.33 1.92 -2.92
CA LEU A 93 -11.19 1.61 -4.35
C LEU A 93 -10.70 0.17 -4.59
N ARG A 94 -9.90 -0.36 -3.66
CA ARG A 94 -9.30 -1.70 -3.78
C ARG A 94 -10.17 -2.83 -3.23
N LEU A 95 -10.99 -2.58 -2.21
CA LEU A 95 -11.87 -3.59 -1.61
C LEU A 95 -12.73 -4.38 -2.63
N PRO A 96 -13.34 -3.76 -3.66
CA PRO A 96 -14.10 -4.48 -4.68
C PRO A 96 -13.26 -5.38 -5.58
N ARG A 97 -11.95 -5.11 -5.75
CA ARG A 97 -11.04 -5.84 -6.63
C ARG A 97 -10.49 -7.14 -6.02
N LEU A 98 -10.88 -7.44 -4.78
CA LEU A 98 -10.47 -8.61 -4.00
C LEU A 98 -11.59 -9.66 -3.87
N ARG A 99 -12.71 -9.45 -4.56
CA ARG A 99 -13.87 -10.36 -4.57
C ARG A 99 -13.90 -11.22 -5.82
#